data_AF-A0A559SV30-F1
#
_entry.id   AF-A0A559SV30-F1
#
_cell.length_a   1.000
_cell.length_b   1.000
_cell.length_c   1.000
_cell.angle_alpha   90.00
_cell.angle_beta   90.00
_cell.angle_gamma   90.00
#
_symmetry.space_group_name_H-M   'P 1'
#
loop_
_entity.id
_entity.type
_entity.pdbx_description
1 polymer ?
#
loop_
_entity_poly.entity_id
_entity_poly.type
_entity_poly.pdbx_seq_one_letter_code
_entity_poly.pdbx_strand_id
1 'polypeptide(L)'
;MTLETRIEEKLTEAFAPERLSVINESRLHAGHQPGFTGTGETHMRVRIVSAKFAGMTRLARHRAVTELLKPELDAGLHALAVELAAPGEATSW
;
A
#
# COMPACT_ATOMS: atom_id res chain seq x y z
N MET A 1 -13.46 -6.63 9.86
CA MET A 1 -12.85 -6.10 8.63
C MET A 1 -11.35 -6.12 8.81
N THR A 2 -10.60 -6.73 7.90
CA THR A 2 -9.13 -6.82 7.99
C THR A 2 -8.47 -5.49 7.63
N LEU A 3 -7.20 -5.30 7.97
CA LEU A 3 -6.44 -4.12 7.55
C LEU A 3 -6.30 -4.09 6.01
N GLU A 4 -6.06 -5.24 5.39
CA GLU A 4 -6.01 -5.39 3.92
C GLU A 4 -7.26 -4.80 3.28
N THR A 5 -8.46 -5.22 3.70
CA THR A 5 -9.73 -4.68 3.18
C THR A 5 -9.86 -3.18 3.43
N ARG A 6 -9.41 -2.65 4.59
CA ARG A 6 -9.48 -1.21 4.88
C ARG A 6 -8.60 -0.39 3.95
N ILE A 7 -7.41 -0.90 3.66
CA ILE A 7 -6.48 -0.27 2.72
C ILE A 7 -7.09 -0.33 1.31
N GLU A 8 -7.65 -1.47 0.89
CA GLU A 8 -8.31 -1.61 -0.41
C GLU A 8 -9.44 -0.59 -0.61
N GLU A 9 -10.34 -0.46 0.36
CA GLU A 9 -11.46 0.47 0.29
C GLU A 9 -10.99 1.93 0.19
N LYS A 10 -10.08 2.35 1.08
CA LYS A 10 -9.53 3.73 1.08
C LYS A 10 -8.86 4.06 -0.24
N LEU A 11 -8.05 3.14 -0.79
CA LEU A 11 -7.36 3.35 -2.05
C LEU A 11 -8.31 3.35 -3.24
N THR A 12 -9.33 2.49 -3.22
CA THR A 12 -10.35 2.44 -4.25
C THR A 12 -11.12 3.76 -4.31
N GLU A 13 -11.57 4.27 -3.16
CA GLU A 13 -12.29 5.54 -3.07
C GLU A 13 -11.40 6.74 -3.48
N ALA A 14 -10.19 6.82 -2.94
CA ALA A 14 -9.32 7.97 -3.16
C ALA A 14 -8.73 8.02 -4.58
N PHE A 15 -8.43 6.87 -5.19
CA PHE A 15 -7.67 6.82 -6.44
C PHE A 15 -8.45 6.25 -7.64
N ALA A 16 -9.62 5.64 -7.44
CA ALA A 16 -10.39 4.99 -8.52
C ALA A 16 -9.48 4.18 -9.47
N PRO A 17 -8.74 3.19 -8.94
CA PRO A 17 -7.67 2.53 -9.67
C PRO A 17 -8.22 1.62 -10.78
N GLU A 18 -7.49 1.56 -11.90
CA GLU A 18 -7.73 0.57 -12.96
C GLU A 18 -7.23 -0.82 -12.54
N ARG A 19 -6.19 -0.86 -11.71
CA ARG A 19 -5.65 -2.07 -11.11
C ARG A 19 -5.20 -1.77 -9.69
N LEU A 20 -5.63 -2.60 -8.74
CA LEU A 20 -5.24 -2.53 -7.34
C LEU A 20 -4.87 -3.92 -6.84
N SER A 21 -3.78 -4.01 -6.10
CA SER A 21 -3.45 -5.20 -5.30
C SER A 21 -2.87 -4.75 -3.97
N VAL A 22 -3.46 -5.24 -2.90
CA VAL A 22 -2.97 -5.08 -1.54
C VAL A 22 -2.54 -6.46 -1.06
N ILE A 23 -1.31 -6.58 -0.57
CA ILE A 23 -0.69 -7.89 -0.28
C ILE A 23 -0.13 -7.83 1.14
N ASN A 24 -0.57 -8.76 1.98
CA ASN A 24 0.03 -8.97 3.29
C ASN A 24 1.37 -9.73 3.18
N GLU A 25 2.47 -9.03 3.46
CA GLU A 25 3.84 -9.54 3.45
C GLU A 25 4.36 -9.89 4.86
N SER A 26 3.53 -9.78 5.92
CA SER A 26 3.96 -9.94 7.32
C SER A 26 4.72 -11.24 7.58
N ARG A 27 4.32 -12.35 6.94
CA ARG A 27 5.00 -13.65 7.04
C ARG A 27 6.46 -13.61 6.58
N LEU A 28 6.81 -12.73 5.64
CA LEU A 28 8.18 -12.57 5.13
C LEU A 28 9.10 -11.89 6.14
N HIS A 29 8.52 -11.26 7.17
CA HIS A 29 9.22 -10.50 8.19
C HIS A 29 9.10 -11.14 9.59
N ALA A 30 8.72 -12.42 9.64
CA ALA A 30 8.71 -13.20 10.88
C ALA A 30 10.12 -13.24 11.51
N GLY A 31 10.20 -12.94 12.81
CA GLY A 31 11.46 -12.92 13.58
C GLY A 31 12.38 -11.73 13.30
N HIS A 32 12.02 -10.82 12.40
CA HIS A 32 12.86 -9.65 12.08
C HIS A 32 12.95 -8.65 13.24
N GLN A 33 11.86 -8.51 14.01
CA GLN A 33 11.83 -7.77 15.26
C GLN A 33 11.12 -8.58 16.36
N PRO A 34 11.44 -8.36 17.64
CA PRO A 34 10.71 -8.97 18.75
C PRO A 34 9.20 -8.72 18.61
N GLY A 35 8.41 -9.79 18.68
CA GLY A 35 6.94 -9.72 18.54
C GLY A 35 6.43 -9.83 17.10
N PHE A 36 7.27 -9.80 16.07
CA PHE A 36 6.85 -10.10 14.70
C PHE A 36 6.88 -11.60 14.47
N THR A 37 5.76 -12.24 14.75
CA THR A 37 5.58 -13.70 14.61
C THR A 37 5.33 -14.13 13.17
N GLY A 38 5.23 -13.18 12.23
CA GLY A 38 4.77 -13.43 10.86
C GLY A 38 3.26 -13.62 10.74
N THR A 39 2.54 -13.60 11.86
CA THR A 39 1.09 -13.60 11.93
C THR A 39 0.59 -12.15 12.09
N GLY A 40 -0.55 -11.83 11.47
CA GLY A 40 -1.12 -10.47 11.47
C GLY A 40 -0.88 -9.70 10.16
N GLU A 41 -1.20 -8.40 10.19
CA GLU A 41 -1.14 -7.48 9.04
C GLU A 41 -0.28 -6.27 9.39
N THR A 42 1.03 -6.48 9.55
CA THR A 42 1.99 -5.45 9.96
C THR A 42 2.89 -4.98 8.81
N HIS A 43 3.04 -5.77 7.76
CA HIS A 43 3.80 -5.40 6.57
C HIS A 43 2.90 -5.57 5.36
N MET A 44 2.64 -4.48 4.66
CA MET A 44 1.75 -4.47 3.50
C MET A 44 2.50 -3.96 2.27
N ARG A 45 2.20 -4.57 1.13
CA ARG A 45 2.55 -4.03 -0.18
C ARG A 45 1.29 -3.56 -0.87
N VAL A 46 1.35 -2.38 -1.47
CA VAL A 46 0.29 -1.80 -2.29
C VAL A 46 0.81 -1.57 -3.70
N ARG A 47 0.05 -2.05 -4.68
CA ARG A 47 0.32 -1.86 -6.10
C ARG A 47 -0.88 -1.23 -6.76
N ILE A 48 -0.69 -0.11 -7.44
CA ILE A 48 -1.78 0.69 -7.99
C ILE A 48 -1.45 1.18 -9.39
N VAL A 49 -2.38 0.98 -10.32
CA VAL A 49 -2.48 1.75 -11.56
C VAL A 49 -3.68 2.70 -11.46
N SER A 50 -3.46 4.00 -11.58
CA SER A 50 -4.52 5.01 -11.56
C SER A 50 -4.16 6.24 -12.39
N ALA A 51 -5.12 6.74 -13.17
CA ALA A 51 -5.01 7.99 -13.92
C ALA A 51 -4.70 9.20 -13.02
N LYS A 52 -5.05 9.15 -11.72
CA LYS A 52 -4.74 10.24 -10.78
C LYS A 52 -3.25 10.42 -10.54
N PHE A 53 -2.41 9.46 -10.91
CA PHE A 53 -0.95 9.57 -10.81
C PHE A 53 -0.28 10.22 -12.03
N ALA A 54 -1.03 10.50 -13.11
CA ALA A 54 -0.50 11.15 -14.29
C ALA A 54 0.07 12.54 -13.95
N GLY A 55 1.27 12.84 -14.44
CA GLY A 55 1.98 14.10 -14.17
C GLY A 55 2.56 14.24 -12.75
N MET A 56 2.29 13.31 -11.84
CA MET A 56 2.91 13.31 -10.50
C MET A 56 4.31 12.71 -10.56
N THR A 57 5.26 13.32 -9.84
CA THR A 57 6.58 12.70 -9.60
C THR A 57 6.43 11.46 -8.72
N ARG A 58 7.41 10.56 -8.76
CA ARG A 58 7.46 9.37 -7.89
C ARG A 58 7.27 9.73 -6.41
N LEU A 59 7.95 10.75 -5.91
CA LEU A 59 7.83 11.20 -4.53
C LEU A 59 6.43 11.72 -4.20
N ALA A 60 5.80 12.47 -5.12
CA ALA A 60 4.44 12.97 -4.93
C ALA A 60 3.42 11.83 -4.83
N ARG A 61 3.55 10.79 -5.67
CA ARG A 61 2.69 9.59 -5.60
C ARG A 61 2.84 8.87 -4.27
N HIS A 62 4.07 8.63 -3.84
CA HIS A 62 4.35 8.02 -2.54
C HIS A 62 3.72 8.83 -1.41
N ARG A 63 3.92 10.14 -1.37
CA ARG A 63 3.31 11.01 -0.35
C ARG A 63 1.79 10.92 -0.37
N ALA A 64 1.14 10.98 -1.54
CA ALA A 64 -0.30 10.89 -1.64
C ALA A 64 -0.86 9.60 -1.02
N VAL A 65 -0.22 8.46 -1.29
CA VAL A 65 -0.63 7.16 -0.72
C VAL A 65 -0.30 7.06 0.76
N THR A 66 0.90 7.48 1.18
CA THR A 66 1.31 7.43 2.59
C THR A 66 0.45 8.33 3.47
N GLU A 67 0.12 9.55 3.03
CA GLU A 67 -0.76 10.45 3.78
C GLU A 67 -2.17 9.88 3.92
N LEU A 68 -2.73 9.29 2.87
CA LEU A 68 -4.03 8.64 2.94
C LEU A 68 -4.06 7.47 3.94
N LEU A 69 -2.97 6.69 3.98
CA LEU A 69 -2.84 5.51 4.84
C LEU A 69 -2.20 5.82 6.20
N LYS A 70 -1.91 7.09 6.49
CA LYS A 70 -1.34 7.52 7.76
C LYS A 70 -2.11 7.02 8.99
N PRO A 71 -3.45 7.02 9.01
CA PRO A 71 -4.18 6.47 10.16
C PRO A 71 -3.92 4.98 10.41
N GLU A 72 -3.65 4.19 9.37
CA GLU A 72 -3.33 2.76 9.54
C GLU A 72 -1.88 2.56 10.02
N LEU A 73 -0.95 3.38 9.54
CA LEU A 73 0.44 3.44 10.03
C LEU A 73 0.47 3.79 11.51
N ASP A 74 -0.27 4.84 11.90
CA ASP A 74 -0.36 5.27 13.29
C ASP A 74 -1.10 4.22 14.17
N ALA A 75 -1.94 3.36 13.59
CA ALA A 75 -2.67 2.29 14.28
C ALA A 75 -1.92 0.93 14.36
N GLY A 76 -0.69 0.84 13.84
CA GLY A 76 0.15 -0.34 14.01
C GLY A 76 0.56 -1.07 12.72
N LEU A 77 0.22 -0.54 11.54
CA LEU A 77 0.89 -0.94 10.31
C LEU A 77 2.36 -0.52 10.39
N HIS A 78 3.27 -1.49 10.41
CA HIS A 78 4.69 -1.23 10.61
C HIS A 78 5.39 -0.76 9.33
N ALA A 79 5.13 -1.42 8.20
CA ALA A 79 5.79 -1.13 6.94
C ALA A 79 4.81 -1.16 5.76
N LEU A 80 4.99 -0.20 4.85
CA LEU A 80 4.21 -0.08 3.62
C LEU A 80 5.15 0.05 2.42
N ALA A 81 5.19 -0.99 1.59
CA ALA A 81 5.82 -0.93 0.27
C ALA A 81 4.79 -0.46 -0.77
N VAL A 82 5.18 0.44 -1.67
CA VAL A 82 4.28 0.95 -2.72
C VAL A 82 4.91 0.85 -4.11
N GLU A 83 4.10 0.44 -5.09
CA GLU A 83 4.41 0.47 -6.52
C GLU A 83 3.26 1.21 -7.23
N LEU A 84 3.51 2.43 -7.71
CA LEU A 84 2.47 3.38 -8.12
C LEU A 84 2.72 3.88 -9.55
N ALA A 85 1.79 3.56 -10.46
CA ALA A 85 1.91 3.86 -11.89
C ALA A 85 0.65 4.54 -12.44
N ALA A 86 0.82 5.43 -13.41
CA ALA A 86 -0.27 5.90 -14.26
C ALA A 86 -0.52 4.89 -15.40
N PRO A 87 -1.71 4.90 -16.04
CA PRO A 87 -1.99 4.06 -17.19
C PRO A 87 -0.96 4.27 -18.30
N GLY A 88 -0.45 3.17 -18.86
CA GLY A 88 0.59 3.19 -19.90
C GLY A 88 2.03 3.30 -19.39
N GLU A 89 2.26 3.51 -18.09
CA GLU A 89 3.60 3.42 -17.51
C GLU A 89 4.01 1.97 -17.23
N ALA A 90 5.32 1.69 -17.28
CA ALA A 90 5.82 0.35 -17.03
C ALA A 90 5.58 -0.09 -15.58
N THR A 91 5.08 -1.31 -15.42
CA THR A 91 4.83 -1.96 -14.13
C THR A 91 5.56 -3.30 -14.05
N SER A 92 6.13 -3.64 -12.89
CA SER A 92 6.88 -4.88 -12.66
C SER A 92 6.07 -6.01 -12.01
N TRP A 93 4.73 -5.98 -12.11
CA TRP A 93 3.81 -6.85 -11.36
C TRP A 93 2.63 -7.35 -12.19
#